data_AF-A0A6N3FH91-F1
#
_entry.id   AF-A0A6N3FH91-F1
#
_cell.length_a   1.000
_cell.length_b   1.000
_cell.length_c   1.000
_cell.angle_alpha   90.00
_cell.angle_beta   90.00
_cell.angle_gamma   90.00
#
_symmetry.space_group_name_H-M   'P 1'
#
loop_
_entity.id
_entity.type
_entity.pdbx_description
1 polymer ?
#
loop_
_entity_poly.entity_id
_entity_poly.type
_entity_poly.pdbx_seq_one_letter_code
_entity_poly.pdbx_strand_id
1 'polypeptide(L)'
;MMISPEEFVEQHKNDTLEELIMVRRRLEKDLVELEKKLFYIGVDENDPSIFTLVEFEVNPGPEVEYQCNLMYLAELCNFLREKYNREEIWGYLNDDDDDIDDLEADIEK
;
A
#
# COMPACT_ATOMS: atom_id res chain seq x y z
N MET A 1 4.82 9.76 16.69
CA MET A 1 4.51 8.40 17.16
C MET A 1 4.20 7.59 15.91
N MET A 2 4.88 6.47 15.70
CA MET A 2 4.53 5.56 14.60
C MET A 2 3.33 4.73 15.01
N ILE A 3 2.44 4.48 14.07
CA ILE A 3 1.21 3.69 14.25
C ILE A 3 1.46 2.24 13.85
N SER A 4 0.54 1.33 14.15
CA SER A 4 0.67 -0.05 13.66
C SER A 4 0.36 -0.11 12.15
N PRO A 5 0.85 -1.12 11.42
CA PRO A 5 0.51 -1.28 10.00
C PRO A 5 -0.98 -1.42 9.72
N GLU A 6 -1.71 -2.06 10.62
CA GLU A 6 -3.17 -2.20 10.53
C GLU A 6 -3.84 -0.84 10.70
N GLU A 7 -3.40 -0.03 11.66
CA GLU A 7 -3.89 1.33 11.86
C GLU A 7 -3.53 2.26 10.69
N PHE A 8 -2.39 2.04 10.04
CA PHE A 8 -2.00 2.73 8.82
C PHE A 8 -3.00 2.44 7.69
N VAL A 9 -3.31 1.17 7.41
CA VAL A 9 -4.29 0.80 6.39
C VAL A 9 -5.70 1.26 6.74
N GLU A 10 -6.10 1.22 8.02
CA GLU A 10 -7.41 1.67 8.49
C GLU A 10 -7.68 3.15 8.15
N GLN A 11 -6.65 3.99 8.14
CA GLN A 11 -6.77 5.39 7.70
C GLN A 11 -7.12 5.54 6.22
N HIS A 12 -6.80 4.54 5.41
CA HIS A 12 -6.99 4.50 3.96
C HIS A 12 -8.16 3.61 3.53
N LYS A 13 -8.96 3.09 4.46
CA LYS A 13 -10.03 2.11 4.14
C LYS A 13 -11.06 2.61 3.13
N ASN A 14 -11.32 3.92 3.14
CA ASN A 14 -12.30 4.59 2.30
C ASN A 14 -11.70 5.18 1.02
N ASP A 15 -10.36 5.14 0.87
CA ASP A 15 -9.67 5.70 -0.28
C ASP A 15 -9.92 4.84 -1.52
N THR A 16 -10.07 5.45 -2.68
CA THR A 16 -10.19 4.75 -3.96
C THR A 16 -8.94 3.95 -4.30
N LEU A 17 -9.05 2.99 -5.24
CA LEU A 17 -7.91 2.22 -5.74
C LEU A 17 -6.79 3.12 -6.28
N GLU A 18 -7.14 4.21 -6.99
CA GLU A 18 -6.18 5.19 -7.50
C GLU A 18 -5.44 5.91 -6.36
N GLU A 19 -6.15 6.34 -5.31
CA GLU A 19 -5.56 6.98 -4.14
C GLU A 19 -4.62 6.02 -3.40
N LEU A 20 -5.01 4.74 -3.23
CA LEU A 20 -4.16 3.72 -2.62
C LEU A 20 -2.87 3.46 -3.43
N ILE A 21 -2.95 3.48 -4.77
CA ILE A 21 -1.76 3.40 -5.64
C ILE A 21 -0.84 4.60 -5.42
N MET A 22 -1.41 5.80 -5.22
CA MET A 22 -0.63 6.99 -4.93
C MET A 22 0.06 6.92 -3.57
N VAL A 23 -0.63 6.40 -2.55
CA VAL A 23 -0.03 6.12 -1.22
C VAL A 23 1.13 5.12 -1.35
N ARG A 24 0.95 4.04 -2.12
CA ARG A 24 2.01 3.05 -2.37
C ARG A 24 3.25 3.69 -3.00
N ARG A 25 3.07 4.50 -4.04
CA ARG A 25 4.18 5.21 -4.72
C ARG A 25 4.91 6.17 -3.79
N ARG A 26 4.19 6.84 -2.89
CA ARG A 26 4.79 7.71 -1.88
C ARG A 26 5.65 6.90 -0.90
N LEU A 27 5.13 5.80 -0.37
CA LEU A 27 5.88 4.90 0.51
C LEU A 27 7.14 4.34 -0.16
N GLU A 28 7.04 3.90 -1.41
CA GLU A 28 8.19 3.44 -2.20
C GLU A 28 9.26 4.53 -2.33
N LYS A 29 8.85 5.78 -2.57
CA LYS A 29 9.76 6.92 -2.63
C LYS A 29 10.45 7.18 -1.29
N ASP A 30 9.69 7.17 -0.20
CA ASP A 30 10.21 7.41 1.15
C ASP A 30 11.23 6.32 1.54
N LEU A 31 10.96 5.05 1.19
CA LEU A 31 11.91 3.94 1.35
C LEU A 31 13.21 4.15 0.57
N VAL A 32 13.13 4.56 -0.70
CA VAL A 32 14.32 4.84 -1.52
C VAL A 32 15.16 5.98 -0.91
N GLU A 33 14.51 7.01 -0.36
CA GLU A 33 15.22 8.09 0.33
C GLU A 33 15.90 7.61 1.62
N LEU A 34 15.28 6.71 2.37
CA LEU A 34 15.87 6.09 3.55
C LEU A 34 17.02 5.14 3.18
N GLU A 35 16.91 4.36 2.11
CA GLU A 35 17.95 3.44 1.64
C GLU A 35 19.23 4.17 1.22
N LYS A 36 19.09 5.33 0.57
CA LYS A 36 20.21 6.22 0.26
C LYS A 36 20.92 6.70 1.53
N LYS A 37 20.16 7.05 2.56
CA LYS A 37 20.68 7.56 3.84
C LYS A 37 21.34 6.46 4.67
N LEU A 38 20.70 5.30 4.77
CA LEU A 38 21.12 4.19 5.65
C LEU A 38 22.22 3.33 5.03
N PHE A 39 22.15 3.08 3.72
CA PHE A 39 23.00 2.11 3.04
C PHE A 39 23.91 2.73 1.98
N TYR A 40 23.85 4.06 1.78
CA TYR A 40 24.60 4.77 0.75
C TYR A 40 24.37 4.23 -0.67
N ILE A 41 23.20 3.61 -0.91
CA ILE A 41 22.86 3.02 -2.21
C ILE A 41 22.67 4.14 -3.24
N GLY A 42 23.49 4.15 -4.29
CA GLY A 42 23.37 5.12 -5.38
C GLY A 42 23.72 6.56 -4.98
N VAL A 43 24.49 6.74 -3.90
CA VAL A 43 25.02 8.04 -3.48
C VAL A 43 26.48 8.15 -3.90
N ASP A 44 26.89 9.32 -4.39
CA ASP A 44 28.31 9.64 -4.63
C ASP A 44 29.01 9.77 -3.27
N GLU A 45 30.16 9.12 -3.08
CA GLU A 45 30.96 9.19 -1.86
C GLU A 45 31.41 10.63 -1.50
N ASN A 46 31.33 11.56 -2.46
CA ASN A 46 31.61 12.98 -2.28
C ASN A 46 30.35 13.82 -2.02
N ASP A 47 29.16 13.22 -1.94
CA ASP A 47 27.91 13.94 -1.69
C ASP A 47 27.89 14.48 -0.24
N PRO A 48 27.87 15.81 -0.02
CA PRO A 48 27.90 16.39 1.32
C PRO A 48 26.68 16.01 2.18
N SER A 49 25.59 15.56 1.57
CA SER A 49 24.39 15.12 2.29
C SER A 49 24.59 13.84 3.11
N ILE A 50 25.59 13.02 2.76
CA ILE A 50 26.00 11.80 3.50
C ILE A 50 26.38 12.11 4.95
N PHE A 51 27.08 13.23 5.17
CA PHE A 51 27.65 13.57 6.48
C PHE A 51 26.64 14.21 7.45
N THR A 52 25.40 14.44 7.02
CA THR A 52 24.39 15.19 7.79
C THR A 52 23.61 14.30 8.78
N LEU A 53 23.92 13.00 8.87
CA LEU A 53 23.21 12.04 9.73
C LEU A 53 23.76 11.94 11.16
N VAL A 54 24.89 12.59 11.46
CA VAL A 54 25.62 12.35 12.73
C VAL A 54 25.13 13.21 13.90
N GLU A 55 24.30 14.25 13.67
CA GLU A 55 24.09 15.29 14.71
C GLU A 55 22.65 15.58 15.15
N PHE A 56 21.63 14.89 14.62
CA PHE A 56 20.26 15.09 15.11
C PHE A 56 19.77 13.84 15.83
N GLU A 57 19.31 13.99 17.08
CA GLU A 57 18.45 13.02 17.77
C GLU A 57 17.11 12.93 17.01
N VAL A 58 17.11 12.25 15.86
CA VAL A 58 15.89 11.96 15.11
C VAL A 58 15.20 10.79 15.82
N ASN A 59 14.02 11.04 16.37
CA ASN A 59 13.20 10.01 17.00
C ASN A 59 11.85 9.91 16.27
N PRO A 60 11.52 8.77 15.64
CA PRO A 60 12.32 7.55 15.54
C PRO A 60 13.58 7.73 14.67
N GLY A 61 14.60 6.91 14.93
CA GLY A 61 15.79 6.86 14.07
C GLY A 61 15.46 6.33 12.67
N PRO A 62 16.30 6.62 11.67
CA PRO A 62 16.04 6.27 10.28
C PRO A 62 15.89 4.76 10.05
N GLU A 63 16.56 3.92 10.84
CA GLU A 63 16.42 2.46 10.77
C GLU A 63 15.01 2.01 11.18
N VAL A 64 14.48 2.63 12.23
CA VAL A 64 13.14 2.33 12.74
C VAL A 64 12.10 2.83 11.74
N GLU A 65 12.29 4.03 11.19
CA GLU A 65 11.43 4.57 10.11
C GLU A 65 11.43 3.67 8.88
N TYR A 66 12.59 3.18 8.46
CA TYR A 66 12.71 2.23 7.36
C TYR A 66 11.95 0.93 7.64
N GLN A 67 12.13 0.35 8.84
CA GLN A 67 11.42 -0.85 9.25
C GLN A 67 9.90 -0.65 9.23
N CYS A 68 9.39 0.45 9.78
CA CYS A 68 7.95 0.73 9.79
C CYS A 68 7.41 0.96 8.38
N ASN A 69 8.11 1.71 7.53
CA ASN A 69 7.67 1.97 6.17
C ASN A 69 7.60 0.68 5.33
N LEU A 70 8.51 -0.26 5.55
CA LEU A 70 8.43 -1.60 4.93
C LEU A 70 7.17 -2.36 5.39
N MET A 71 6.84 -2.30 6.69
CA MET A 71 5.65 -2.93 7.23
C MET A 71 4.36 -2.29 6.69
N TYR A 72 4.32 -0.96 6.59
CA TYR A 72 3.20 -0.23 5.97
C TYR A 72 3.02 -0.59 4.51
N LEU A 73 4.12 -0.66 3.74
CA LEU A 73 4.07 -1.04 2.33
C LEU A 73 3.53 -2.46 2.14
N ALA A 74 4.00 -3.40 2.96
CA ALA A 74 3.54 -4.79 2.93
C ALA A 74 2.03 -4.89 3.21
N GLU A 75 1.56 -4.22 4.28
CA GLU A 75 0.15 -4.25 4.67
C GLU A 75 -0.74 -3.55 3.63
N LEU A 76 -0.29 -2.42 3.09
CA LEU A 76 -0.98 -1.72 2.00
C LEU A 76 -1.09 -2.58 0.75
N CYS A 77 -0.07 -3.39 0.41
CA CYS A 77 -0.12 -4.29 -0.74
C CYS A 77 -1.12 -5.43 -0.54
N ASN A 78 -1.23 -5.97 0.69
CA ASN A 78 -2.27 -6.94 1.03
C ASN A 78 -3.66 -6.32 0.87
N PHE A 79 -3.86 -5.12 1.41
CA PHE A 79 -5.12 -4.38 1.31
C PHE A 79 -5.51 -4.05 -0.14
N LEU A 80 -4.55 -3.56 -0.94
CA LEU A 80 -4.75 -3.29 -2.37
C LEU A 80 -5.19 -4.54 -3.14
N ARG A 81 -4.57 -5.69 -2.87
CA ARG A 81 -4.94 -6.97 -3.50
C ARG A 81 -6.38 -7.35 -3.15
N GLU A 82 -6.76 -7.22 -1.89
CA GLU A 82 -8.12 -7.54 -1.43
C GLU A 82 -9.15 -6.62 -2.06
N LYS A 83 -8.87 -5.30 -2.06
CA LYS A 83 -9.75 -4.30 -2.66
C LYS A 83 -9.91 -4.49 -4.16
N TYR A 84 -8.81 -4.70 -4.88
CA TYR A 84 -8.82 -5.00 -6.31
C TYR A 84 -9.66 -6.24 -6.63
N ASN A 85 -9.47 -7.33 -5.90
CA ASN A 85 -10.28 -8.53 -6.11
C ASN A 85 -11.78 -8.22 -5.90
N ARG A 86 -12.12 -7.51 -4.83
CA ARG A 86 -13.52 -7.21 -4.50
C ARG A 86 -14.19 -6.30 -5.53
N GLU A 87 -13.53 -5.23 -5.93
CA GLU A 87 -14.11 -4.17 -6.76
C GLU A 87 -14.00 -4.49 -8.25
N GLU A 88 -12.92 -5.12 -8.70
CA GLU A 88 -12.61 -5.28 -10.13
C GLU A 88 -12.72 -6.71 -10.64
N ILE A 89 -12.70 -7.74 -9.77
CA ILE A 89 -12.85 -9.14 -10.20
C ILE A 89 -14.25 -9.66 -9.85
N TRP A 90 -14.75 -9.37 -8.66
CA TRP A 90 -16.04 -9.86 -8.17
C TRP A 90 -17.19 -8.87 -8.36
N GLY A 91 -16.90 -7.59 -8.60
CA GLY A 91 -17.91 -6.59 -8.97
C GLY A 91 -18.64 -6.93 -10.27
N TYR A 92 -17.98 -7.61 -11.21
CA TYR A 92 -18.56 -8.03 -12.49
C TYR A 92 -19.39 -9.33 -12.42
N LEU A 93 -19.31 -10.10 -11.33
CA LEU A 93 -20.02 -11.38 -11.23
C LEU A 93 -21.41 -11.27 -10.59
N ASN A 94 -21.73 -10.13 -9.97
CA ASN A 94 -23.05 -9.93 -9.34
C ASN A 94 -24.11 -9.34 -10.30
N ASP A 95 -23.71 -8.90 -11.50
CA ASP A 95 -24.65 -8.33 -12.48
C ASP A 95 -25.24 -9.38 -13.45
N ASP A 96 -24.73 -10.63 -13.42
CA ASP A 96 -25.12 -11.70 -14.35
C ASP A 96 -26.07 -12.77 -13.74
N ASP A 97 -26.43 -12.68 -12.45
CA ASP A 97 -27.22 -13.72 -11.75
C ASP A 97 -28.75 -13.40 -11.66
N ASP A 98 -29.22 -12.27 -12.19
CA ASP A 98 -30.63 -11.85 -12.06
C ASP A 98 -31.58 -12.32 -13.21
N ASP A 99 -31.09 -13.02 -14.24
CA ASP A 99 -31.89 -13.36 -15.45
C ASP A 99 -32.15 -14.87 -15.69
N ILE A 100 -32.02 -15.74 -14.69
CA ILE A 100 -32.30 -17.20 -14.83
C ILE A 100 -33.40 -17.68 -13.87
N ASP A 101 -34.52 -16.94 -13.75
CA ASP A 101 -35.71 -17.46 -13.05
C ASP A 101 -36.97 -17.58 -13.95
N ASP A 102 -36.90 -17.18 -15.23
CA ASP A 102 -38.09 -17.12 -16.12
C ASP A 102 -38.20 -18.27 -17.16
N LEU A 103 -37.41 -19.35 -17.05
CA LEU A 103 -37.38 -20.42 -18.07
C LEU A 103 -38.00 -21.78 -17.69
N GLU A 104 -38.56 -21.93 -16.48
CA GLU A 104 -39.21 -23.20 -16.07
C GLU A 104 -40.76 -23.20 -16.13
N ALA A 105 -41.37 -22.23 -16.81
CA ALA A 105 -42.81 -22.24 -17.08
C ALA A 105 -43.11 -22.60 -18.54
N ASP A 106 -42.95 -23.87 -18.95
CA ASP A 106 -43.75 -24.49 -20.05
C ASP A 106 -43.34 -25.93 -20.46
N ILE A 107 -42.89 -26.78 -19.54
CA ILE A 107 -42.80 -28.23 -19.84
C ILE A 107 -43.36 -29.06 -18.69
N GLU A 108 -44.69 -29.15 -18.62
CA GLU A 108 -45.36 -30.46 -18.53
C GLU A 108 -46.86 -30.28 -18.81
N LYS A 109 -47.28 -30.85 -19.95
CA LYS A 109 -48.66 -30.92 -20.43
C LYS A 109 -49.16 -32.34 -20.26
#